data_AF-A0A7S0E3B4-F1
#
_entry.id   AF-A0A7S0E3B4-F1
#
_cell.length_a   1.000
_cell.length_b   1.000
_cell.length_c   1.000
_cell.angle_alpha   90.00
_cell.angle_beta   90.00
_cell.angle_gamma   90.00
#
_symmetry.space_group_name_H-M   'P 1'
#
loop_
_entity.id
_entity.type
_entity.pdbx_description
1 polymer ?
#
loop_
_entity_poly.entity_id
_entity_poly.type
_entity_poly.pdbx_seq_one_letter_code
_entity_poly.pdbx_strand_id
1 'polypeptide(L)'
;VDVEAGSIMTISGLKGTSTPDSTSLVIYGLSSVVGTWTQATGTVSFRIPVPLSRASTLLFQIQIRNGLVSQLPLRPQISLSAYTTLNEKFTIPFTSTSTSDSCCLTFSGVPLFLNASVYETTAVVGEENILEFLFKTNIDIPPTSLLVISGLGQLRSLQNPNVLPPTYPSGLVQWDSNNNLRVQMSEAFFDPCCSSSLLVCHQDLLTLRLQVRNPSVVSQPTALRVSLLDGQGASV
;
A
#
# COMPACT_ATOMS: atom_id res chain seq x y z
N VAL A 1 28.07 0.73 1.04
CA VAL A 1 29.06 1.23 2.01
C VAL A 1 29.15 0.19 3.09
N ASP A 2 30.36 -0.20 3.49
CA ASP A 2 30.54 -1.08 4.63
C ASP A 2 30.31 -0.28 5.91
N VAL A 3 29.60 -0.86 6.89
CA VAL A 3 29.32 -0.21 8.17
C VAL A 3 30.24 -0.78 9.22
N GLU A 4 31.03 0.05 9.87
CA GLU A 4 31.96 -0.40 10.91
C GLU A 4 31.22 -0.75 12.20
N ALA A 5 31.76 -1.72 12.96
CA ALA A 5 31.32 -1.97 14.32
C ALA A 5 31.46 -0.70 15.18
N GLY A 6 30.52 -0.50 16.09
CA GLY A 6 30.46 0.69 16.95
C GLY A 6 29.71 1.88 16.36
N SER A 7 29.41 1.88 15.05
CA SER A 7 28.54 2.86 14.40
C SER A 7 27.18 2.93 15.11
N ILE A 8 26.61 4.14 15.20
CA ILE A 8 25.31 4.34 15.84
C ILE A 8 24.22 4.27 14.78
N MET A 9 23.37 3.26 14.89
CA MET A 9 22.10 3.18 14.17
C MET A 9 21.05 3.94 14.95
N THR A 10 20.34 4.85 14.29
CA THR A 10 19.20 5.58 14.85
C THR A 10 17.97 5.35 14.00
N ILE A 11 16.90 4.85 14.60
CA ILE A 11 15.59 4.69 13.99
C ILE A 11 14.69 5.75 14.60
N SER A 12 14.06 6.57 13.78
CA SER A 12 13.15 7.65 14.20
C SER A 12 11.80 7.50 13.53
N GLY A 13 10.80 8.26 13.97
CA GLY A 13 9.45 8.24 13.41
C GLY A 13 8.49 7.28 14.13
N LEU A 14 8.90 6.65 15.22
CA LEU A 14 8.10 5.75 16.05
C LEU A 14 7.33 6.53 17.14
N LYS A 15 6.74 7.68 16.80
CA LYS A 15 6.08 8.56 17.79
C LYS A 15 4.75 7.99 18.28
N GLY A 16 4.22 8.54 19.36
CA GLY A 16 2.88 8.22 19.88
C GLY A 16 2.80 6.93 20.71
N THR A 17 3.88 6.15 20.79
CA THR A 17 3.98 4.96 21.64
C THR A 17 3.92 5.34 23.12
N SER A 18 3.50 4.40 23.98
CA SER A 18 3.42 4.60 25.43
C SER A 18 4.62 4.05 26.21
N THR A 19 5.66 3.53 25.54
CA THR A 19 6.92 3.13 26.19
C THR A 19 7.64 4.36 26.77
N PRO A 20 7.91 4.42 28.08
CA PRO A 20 8.70 5.50 28.69
C PRO A 20 10.15 5.49 28.21
N ASP A 21 10.80 6.66 28.24
CA ASP A 21 12.23 6.81 27.94
C ASP A 21 13.09 5.79 28.69
N SER A 22 14.11 5.25 28.02
CA SER A 22 15.02 4.27 28.61
C SER A 22 16.39 4.29 27.93
N THR A 23 17.46 4.17 28.70
CA THR A 23 18.83 3.97 28.18
C THR A 23 19.21 2.50 28.05
N SER A 24 18.27 1.59 28.29
CA SER A 24 18.49 0.15 28.37
C SER A 24 17.42 -0.64 27.60
N LEU A 25 16.95 -0.11 26.46
CA LEU A 25 16.01 -0.83 25.60
C LEU A 25 16.73 -2.05 24.99
N VAL A 26 16.22 -3.25 25.23
CA VAL A 26 16.81 -4.48 24.67
C VAL A 26 16.62 -4.52 23.15
N ILE A 27 17.71 -4.79 22.42
CA ILE A 27 17.68 -5.00 20.96
C ILE A 27 17.81 -6.51 20.70
N TYR A 28 16.68 -7.17 20.44
CA TYR A 28 16.65 -8.61 20.17
C TYR A 28 17.27 -8.93 18.81
N GLY A 29 17.84 -10.13 18.68
CA GLY A 29 18.59 -10.55 17.48
C GLY A 29 20.04 -10.07 17.44
N LEU A 30 20.43 -9.14 18.32
CA LEU A 30 21.81 -8.68 18.49
C LEU A 30 22.30 -9.02 19.90
N SER A 31 23.27 -9.92 20.01
CA SER A 31 23.78 -10.39 21.30
C SER A 31 24.29 -9.23 22.18
N SER A 32 23.68 -9.06 23.36
CA SER A 32 24.09 -8.10 24.40
C SER A 32 24.02 -6.62 23.99
N VAL A 33 23.21 -6.25 22.99
CA VAL A 33 23.02 -4.86 22.58
C VAL A 33 21.83 -4.25 23.30
N VAL A 34 22.07 -3.09 23.93
CA VAL A 34 21.02 -2.21 24.44
C VAL A 34 21.06 -0.87 23.72
N GLY A 35 19.88 -0.30 23.48
CA GLY A 35 19.69 1.00 22.88
C GLY A 35 19.14 2.02 23.85
N THR A 36 19.19 3.28 23.43
CA THR A 36 18.46 4.38 24.05
C THR A 36 17.17 4.62 23.30
N TRP A 37 16.06 4.67 24.03
CA TRP A 37 14.72 4.99 23.56
C TRP A 37 14.30 6.36 24.09
N THR A 38 13.78 7.21 23.20
CA THR A 38 13.19 8.51 23.52
C THR A 38 11.77 8.58 22.97
N GLN A 39 10.80 8.52 23.87
CA GLN A 39 9.36 8.52 23.63
C GLN A 39 8.90 9.78 22.91
N ALA A 40 9.33 10.95 23.39
CA ALA A 40 8.89 12.24 22.84
C ALA A 40 9.23 12.39 21.34
N THR A 41 10.38 11.84 20.93
CA THR A 41 10.83 11.90 19.53
C THR A 41 10.48 10.63 18.74
N GLY A 42 10.12 9.54 19.42
CA GLY A 42 9.88 8.24 18.79
C GLY A 42 11.17 7.66 18.21
N THR A 43 12.26 7.72 18.97
CA THR A 43 13.61 7.41 18.48
C THR A 43 14.24 6.29 19.29
N VAL A 44 14.78 5.28 18.61
CA VAL A 44 15.73 4.32 19.20
C VAL A 44 17.12 4.49 18.58
N SER A 45 18.15 4.51 19.41
CA SER A 45 19.55 4.55 18.97
C SER A 45 20.36 3.46 19.66
N PHE A 46 21.15 2.70 18.90
CA PHE A 46 22.04 1.66 19.46
C PHE A 46 23.30 1.51 18.62
N ARG A 47 24.33 0.90 19.23
CA ARG A 47 25.60 0.62 18.55
C ARG A 47 25.54 -0.72 17.83
N ILE A 48 25.99 -0.73 16.59
CA ILE A 48 26.09 -1.96 15.80
C ILE A 48 27.27 -2.80 16.35
N PRO A 49 27.05 -4.07 16.76
CA PRO A 49 28.07 -4.85 17.46
C PRO A 49 29.13 -5.45 16.54
N VAL A 50 28.82 -5.60 15.25
CA VAL A 50 29.68 -6.26 14.25
C VAL A 50 29.75 -5.44 12.97
N PRO A 51 30.87 -5.47 12.22
CA PRO A 51 30.93 -4.78 10.94
C PRO A 51 29.93 -5.42 9.96
N LEU A 52 29.28 -4.59 9.14
CA LEU A 52 28.35 -5.01 8.10
C LEU A 52 28.98 -4.77 6.73
N SER A 53 29.24 -5.85 6.00
CA SER A 53 29.70 -5.77 4.62
C SER A 53 28.58 -5.34 3.68
N ARG A 54 28.93 -4.79 2.52
CA ARG A 54 27.98 -4.49 1.45
C ARG A 54 27.03 -5.67 1.17
N ALA A 55 25.75 -5.36 1.02
CA ALA A 55 24.66 -6.32 0.76
C ALA A 55 24.41 -7.35 1.89
N SER A 56 25.00 -7.16 3.07
CA SER A 56 24.60 -7.91 4.27
C SER A 56 23.26 -7.41 4.81
N THR A 57 22.54 -8.31 5.47
CA THR A 57 21.27 -8.02 6.14
C THR A 57 21.48 -8.02 7.64
N LEU A 58 21.16 -6.91 8.30
CA LEU A 58 21.06 -6.83 9.76
C LEU A 58 19.62 -7.11 10.17
N LEU A 59 19.40 -8.17 10.94
CA LEU A 59 18.09 -8.50 11.51
C LEU A 59 18.10 -8.23 13.01
N PHE A 60 17.14 -7.43 13.47
CA PHE A 60 16.94 -7.16 14.89
C PHE A 60 15.46 -6.86 15.15
N GLN A 61 15.08 -6.87 16.43
CA GLN A 61 13.73 -6.51 16.87
C GLN A 61 13.82 -5.62 18.11
N ILE A 62 12.83 -4.75 18.26
CA ILE A 62 12.63 -3.94 19.46
C ILE A 62 11.20 -4.18 19.94
N GLN A 63 11.01 -4.13 21.26
CA GLN A 63 9.68 -4.19 21.85
C GLN A 63 9.29 -2.81 22.38
N ILE A 64 8.23 -2.25 21.81
CA ILE A 64 7.63 -0.99 22.25
C ILE A 64 6.14 -1.19 22.50
N ARG A 65 5.56 -0.36 23.35
CA ARG A 65 4.14 -0.38 23.70
C ARG A 65 3.44 0.67 22.85
N ASN A 66 2.40 0.24 22.14
CA ASN A 66 1.57 1.14 21.36
C ASN A 66 0.90 2.21 22.24
N GLY A 67 0.57 3.35 21.63
CA GLY A 67 -0.21 4.38 22.28
C GLY A 67 -1.65 3.92 22.55
N LEU A 68 -2.37 4.65 23.41
CA LEU A 68 -3.81 4.45 23.63
C LEU A 68 -4.68 5.16 22.59
N VAL A 69 -4.06 6.00 21.75
CA VAL A 69 -4.72 6.78 20.71
C VAL A 69 -4.19 6.34 19.36
N SER A 70 -5.07 6.25 18.37
CA SER A 70 -4.68 6.03 16.98
C SER A 70 -3.68 7.11 16.53
N GLN A 71 -2.65 6.69 15.83
CA GLN A 71 -1.56 7.56 15.40
C GLN A 71 -1.64 7.79 13.90
N LEU A 72 -1.29 9.01 13.48
CA LEU A 72 -1.06 9.24 12.06
C LEU A 72 0.17 8.45 11.61
N PRO A 73 0.12 7.84 10.41
CA PRO A 73 1.22 7.07 9.87
C PRO A 73 2.46 7.96 9.70
N LEU A 74 3.55 7.62 10.37
CA LEU A 74 4.85 8.27 10.18
C LEU A 74 5.83 7.26 9.59
N ARG A 75 6.54 7.65 8.52
CA ARG A 75 7.57 6.81 7.91
C ARG A 75 8.76 6.70 8.87
N PRO A 76 9.12 5.49 9.34
CA PRO A 76 10.33 5.35 10.12
C PRO A 76 11.55 5.71 9.26
N GLN A 77 12.49 6.46 9.83
CA GLN A 77 13.76 6.78 9.18
C GLN A 77 14.89 6.10 9.94
N ILE A 78 15.74 5.36 9.24
CA ILE A 78 16.98 4.83 9.80
C ILE A 78 18.13 5.67 9.31
N SER A 79 18.91 6.23 10.21
CA SER A 79 20.18 6.90 9.92
C SER A 79 21.33 6.16 10.57
N LEU A 80 22.47 6.16 9.90
CA LEU A 80 23.72 5.66 10.44
C LEU A 80 24.65 6.84 10.68
N SER A 81 25.29 6.86 11.84
CA SER A 81 26.45 7.71 12.08
C SER A 81 27.64 6.80 12.33
N ALA A 82 28.58 6.80 11.38
CA ALA A 82 29.82 6.06 11.50
C ALA A 82 30.79 6.82 12.42
N TYR A 83 31.80 6.12 12.94
CA TYR A 83 32.94 6.76 13.62
C TYR A 83 33.85 7.54 12.66
N THR A 84 33.73 7.28 11.36
CA THR A 84 34.45 8.02 10.32
C THR A 84 33.72 9.33 9.99
N THR A 85 34.43 10.32 9.46
CA THR A 85 33.96 11.70 9.20
C THR A 85 32.81 11.83 8.17
N LEU A 86 32.19 10.72 7.77
CA LEU A 86 31.06 10.66 6.84
C LEU A 86 29.75 10.50 7.63
N ASN A 87 29.15 11.64 7.99
CA ASN A 87 27.77 11.70 8.46
C ASN A 87 26.80 11.52 7.28
N GLU A 88 26.70 10.30 6.75
CA GLU A 88 25.76 10.01 5.66
C GLU A 88 24.40 9.61 6.23
N LYS A 89 23.42 10.51 6.12
CA LYS A 89 22.02 10.22 6.42
C LYS A 89 21.40 9.49 5.23
N PHE A 90 21.39 8.16 5.26
CA PHE A 90 20.59 7.38 4.33
C PHE A 90 19.12 7.41 4.74
N THR A 91 18.20 7.45 3.79
CA THR A 91 16.76 7.28 4.04
C THR A 91 16.36 5.93 3.47
N ILE A 92 15.73 5.07 4.27
CA ILE A 92 15.26 3.78 3.76
C ILE A 92 14.17 4.03 2.71
N PRO A 93 14.37 3.57 1.46
CA PRO A 93 13.47 3.91 0.37
C PRO A 93 12.08 3.26 0.55
N PHE A 94 11.99 2.11 1.22
CA PHE A 94 10.74 1.39 1.46
C PHE A 94 10.73 0.71 2.83
N THR A 95 9.84 1.13 3.72
CA THR A 95 9.46 0.37 4.92
C THR A 95 8.15 -0.33 4.59
N SER A 96 8.18 -1.64 4.32
CA SER A 96 6.97 -2.46 4.38
C SER A 96 6.72 -2.77 5.85
N THR A 97 5.76 -2.10 6.49
CA THR A 97 5.26 -2.51 7.80
C THR A 97 4.12 -3.48 7.54
N SER A 98 4.27 -4.75 7.92
CA SER A 98 3.12 -5.64 8.06
C SER A 98 2.66 -5.57 9.51
N THR A 99 1.41 -5.20 9.73
CA THR A 99 0.74 -5.36 11.03
C THR A 99 -0.33 -6.41 10.87
N SER A 100 -0.42 -7.37 11.80
CA SER A 100 -1.58 -8.27 11.87
C SER A 100 -2.87 -7.50 12.16
N ASP A 101 -2.76 -6.35 12.84
CA ASP A 101 -3.88 -5.53 13.31
C ASP A 101 -3.63 -4.04 13.01
N SER A 102 -4.56 -3.39 12.32
CA SER A 102 -4.45 -2.04 11.74
C SER A 102 -4.47 -0.87 12.73
N CYS A 103 -4.31 -1.08 14.05
CA CYS A 103 -4.73 -0.06 15.01
C CYS A 103 -3.69 0.99 15.41
N CYS A 104 -2.39 0.71 15.30
CA CYS A 104 -1.49 1.33 16.29
C CYS A 104 -0.07 1.68 15.83
N LEU A 105 0.47 1.02 14.81
CA LEU A 105 1.73 1.37 14.12
C LEU A 105 1.55 1.24 12.61
N THR A 106 0.38 1.63 12.11
CA THR A 106 0.12 1.59 10.68
C THR A 106 0.99 2.63 10.00
N PHE A 107 1.94 2.17 9.19
CA PHE A 107 2.39 2.96 8.06
C PHE A 107 1.39 2.70 6.94
N SER A 108 0.41 3.58 6.82
CA SER A 108 -0.16 3.89 5.52
C SER A 108 0.89 4.75 4.83
N GLY A 109 1.82 4.09 4.15
CA GLY A 109 2.52 4.77 3.06
C GLY A 109 1.46 5.30 2.11
N VAL A 110 1.73 6.44 1.45
CA VAL A 110 0.87 6.94 0.37
C VAL A 110 0.39 5.74 -0.44
N PRO A 111 -0.93 5.54 -0.59
CA PRO A 111 -1.49 4.46 -1.36
C PRO A 111 -0.93 4.53 -2.78
N LEU A 112 -0.25 3.47 -3.17
CA LEU A 112 0.36 3.35 -4.47
C LEU A 112 -0.07 2.02 -5.07
N PHE A 113 -0.52 2.09 -6.32
CA PHE A 113 -0.59 0.93 -7.17
C PHE A 113 0.86 0.55 -7.54
N LEU A 114 1.36 -0.51 -6.93
CA LEU A 114 2.67 -1.11 -7.23
C LEU A 114 2.71 -1.65 -8.66
N ASN A 115 1.58 -2.18 -9.12
CA ASN A 115 1.39 -2.64 -10.49
C ASN A 115 -0.06 -2.43 -10.92
N ALA A 116 -0.27 -2.09 -12.19
CA ALA A 116 -1.57 -2.05 -12.83
C ALA A 116 -1.41 -2.63 -14.24
N SER A 117 -2.10 -3.72 -14.54
CA SER A 117 -2.17 -4.30 -15.88
C SER A 117 -3.61 -4.42 -16.34
N VAL A 118 -3.80 -4.35 -17.66
CA VAL A 118 -5.11 -4.52 -18.31
C VAL A 118 -4.94 -5.55 -19.41
N TYR A 119 -5.77 -6.58 -19.39
CA TYR A 119 -5.88 -7.58 -20.43
C TYR A 119 -7.22 -7.44 -21.13
N GLU A 120 -7.26 -7.74 -22.42
CA GLU A 120 -8.49 -7.77 -23.20
C GLU A 120 -8.64 -9.11 -23.89
N THR A 121 -9.88 -9.60 -24.05
CA THR A 121 -10.13 -10.87 -24.75
C THR A 121 -10.12 -10.72 -26.27
N THR A 122 -10.43 -9.53 -26.80
CA THR A 122 -10.42 -9.26 -28.25
C THR A 122 -10.23 -7.77 -28.56
N ALA A 123 -9.42 -7.45 -29.57
CA ALA A 123 -9.22 -6.09 -30.06
C ALA A 123 -10.13 -5.72 -31.26
N VAL A 124 -11.09 -6.58 -31.62
CA VAL A 124 -11.93 -6.39 -32.82
C VAL A 124 -12.97 -5.29 -32.59
N VAL A 125 -13.03 -4.33 -33.51
CA VAL A 125 -13.98 -3.20 -33.50
C VAL A 125 -15.43 -3.69 -33.51
N GLY A 126 -16.26 -3.16 -32.62
CA GLY A 126 -17.69 -3.47 -32.55
C GLY A 126 -18.06 -4.82 -31.91
N GLU A 127 -17.07 -5.64 -31.55
CA GLU A 127 -17.26 -6.90 -30.82
C GLU A 127 -17.32 -6.69 -29.30
N GLU A 128 -17.93 -7.66 -28.60
CA GLU A 128 -17.90 -7.75 -27.14
C GLU A 128 -16.50 -8.13 -26.67
N ASN A 129 -16.01 -7.45 -25.64
CA ASN A 129 -14.66 -7.58 -25.11
C ASN A 129 -14.71 -7.65 -23.58
N ILE A 130 -13.90 -8.51 -22.98
CA ILE A 130 -13.75 -8.57 -21.53
C ILE A 130 -12.40 -7.95 -21.18
N LEU A 131 -12.44 -6.85 -20.45
CA LEU A 131 -11.28 -6.20 -19.87
C LEU A 131 -11.05 -6.75 -18.46
N GLU A 132 -9.86 -7.28 -18.21
CA GLU A 132 -9.42 -7.73 -16.90
C GLU A 132 -8.33 -6.78 -16.38
N PHE A 133 -8.61 -6.07 -15.30
CA PHE A 133 -7.69 -5.16 -14.64
C PHE A 133 -7.10 -5.86 -13.42
N LEU A 134 -5.78 -5.83 -13.29
CA LEU A 134 -5.09 -6.38 -12.12
C LEU A 134 -4.34 -5.25 -11.45
N PHE A 135 -4.67 -5.01 -10.18
CA PHE A 135 -4.03 -4.00 -9.36
C PHE A 135 -3.30 -4.68 -8.21
N LYS A 136 -2.02 -4.34 -8.04
CA LYS A 136 -1.27 -4.65 -6.83
C LYS A 136 -1.08 -3.37 -6.05
N THR A 137 -1.47 -3.37 -4.78
CA THR A 137 -1.35 -2.18 -3.90
C THR A 137 -0.30 -2.41 -2.82
N ASN A 138 0.21 -1.32 -2.26
CA ASN A 138 1.14 -1.34 -1.12
C ASN A 138 0.44 -1.20 0.24
N ILE A 139 -0.89 -1.17 0.25
CA ILE A 139 -1.73 -1.01 1.42
C ILE A 139 -2.93 -1.96 1.32
N ASP A 140 -3.50 -2.34 2.47
CA ASP A 140 -4.82 -2.95 2.47
C ASP A 140 -5.85 -1.91 2.02
N ILE A 141 -6.73 -2.25 1.08
CA ILE A 141 -7.79 -1.35 0.61
C ILE A 141 -8.96 -1.42 1.62
N PRO A 142 -9.28 -0.34 2.35
CA PRO A 142 -10.36 -0.39 3.33
C PRO A 142 -11.71 -0.72 2.66
N PRO A 143 -12.58 -1.52 3.31
CA PRO A 143 -13.99 -1.56 2.92
C PRO A 143 -14.53 -0.13 2.99
N THR A 144 -15.40 0.26 2.06
CA THR A 144 -15.87 1.64 1.80
C THR A 144 -14.95 2.56 0.97
N SER A 145 -13.76 2.11 0.57
CA SER A 145 -12.95 2.85 -0.40
C SER A 145 -13.61 2.88 -1.78
N LEU A 146 -13.30 3.88 -2.58
CA LEU A 146 -13.85 4.05 -3.91
C LEU A 146 -12.72 4.01 -4.95
N LEU A 147 -12.68 2.95 -5.74
CA LEU A 147 -11.77 2.83 -6.87
C LEU A 147 -12.39 3.53 -8.08
N VAL A 148 -11.65 4.45 -8.69
CA VAL A 148 -12.06 5.18 -9.88
C VAL A 148 -11.12 4.83 -11.02
N ILE A 149 -11.67 4.29 -12.12
CA ILE A 149 -10.95 3.98 -13.36
C ILE A 149 -11.43 4.96 -14.42
N SER A 150 -10.51 5.75 -14.94
CA SER A 150 -10.76 6.81 -15.93
C SER A 150 -10.01 6.52 -17.24
N GLY A 151 -10.42 7.18 -18.32
CA GLY A 151 -9.88 6.93 -19.66
C GLY A 151 -10.61 5.83 -20.44
N LEU A 152 -11.74 5.32 -19.91
CA LEU A 152 -12.59 4.32 -20.56
C LEU A 152 -13.69 4.93 -21.46
N GLY A 153 -13.61 6.21 -21.78
CA GLY A 153 -14.75 7.00 -22.30
C GLY A 153 -15.39 6.52 -23.61
N GLN A 154 -14.72 5.68 -24.38
CA GLN A 154 -15.22 5.12 -25.64
C GLN A 154 -15.78 3.68 -25.50
N LEU A 155 -15.63 3.06 -24.33
CA LEU A 155 -16.00 1.66 -24.08
C LEU A 155 -17.41 1.50 -23.53
N ARG A 156 -18.12 2.62 -23.30
CA ARG A 156 -19.49 2.62 -22.81
C ARG A 156 -20.41 2.09 -23.91
N SER A 157 -20.78 0.81 -23.81
CA SER A 157 -21.88 0.28 -24.61
C SER A 157 -23.18 0.98 -24.19
N LEU A 158 -23.63 1.93 -25.01
CA LEU A 158 -24.92 2.64 -24.82
C LEU A 158 -26.11 1.67 -24.75
N GLN A 159 -25.95 0.47 -25.28
CA GLN A 159 -26.98 -0.57 -25.32
C GLN A 159 -27.07 -1.36 -24.02
N ASN A 160 -26.05 -1.29 -23.15
CA ASN A 160 -26.07 -2.03 -21.89
C ASN A 160 -25.17 -1.35 -20.84
N PRO A 161 -25.64 -0.27 -20.16
CA PRO A 161 -24.84 0.46 -19.18
C PRO A 161 -24.47 -0.36 -17.93
N ASN A 162 -25.03 -1.57 -17.80
CA ASN A 162 -24.92 -2.47 -16.65
C ASN A 162 -24.32 -3.84 -17.00
N VAL A 163 -23.35 -3.97 -17.92
CA VAL A 163 -22.63 -5.25 -18.06
C VAL A 163 -21.61 -5.42 -16.92
N LEU A 164 -22.16 -5.47 -15.72
CA LEU A 164 -21.61 -6.12 -14.54
C LEU A 164 -22.44 -7.39 -14.39
N PRO A 165 -21.87 -8.53 -13.97
CA PRO A 165 -22.61 -9.76 -13.82
C PRO A 165 -23.84 -9.52 -12.93
N PRO A 166 -24.98 -10.16 -13.26
CA PRO A 166 -26.32 -9.82 -12.76
C PRO A 166 -26.55 -10.06 -11.26
N THR A 167 -25.52 -10.34 -10.47
CA THR A 167 -25.62 -10.84 -9.10
C THR A 167 -25.28 -9.84 -8.00
N TYR A 168 -24.91 -8.60 -8.33
CA TYR A 168 -24.55 -7.61 -7.29
C TYR A 168 -25.66 -6.63 -6.97
N PRO A 169 -25.80 -6.22 -5.68
CA PRO A 169 -26.68 -5.13 -5.32
C PRO A 169 -26.30 -3.89 -6.11
N SER A 170 -27.29 -3.32 -6.80
CA SER A 170 -27.17 -2.08 -7.54
C SER A 170 -26.54 -1.00 -6.65
N GLY A 171 -25.36 -0.50 -7.03
CA GLY A 171 -24.67 0.59 -6.31
C GLY A 171 -23.17 0.39 -6.09
N LEU A 172 -22.67 -0.86 -6.17
CA LEU A 172 -21.24 -1.12 -5.95
C LEU A 172 -20.36 -0.75 -7.14
N VAL A 173 -20.87 -0.83 -8.36
CA VAL A 173 -20.14 -0.38 -9.55
C VAL A 173 -21.04 0.48 -10.41
N GLN A 174 -20.56 1.67 -10.76
CA GLN A 174 -21.34 2.67 -11.49
C GLN A 174 -20.46 3.52 -12.38
N TRP A 175 -20.98 3.89 -13.54
CA TRP A 175 -20.38 4.93 -14.38
C TRP A 175 -20.78 6.30 -13.84
N ASP A 176 -19.84 7.23 -13.76
CA ASP A 176 -20.13 8.63 -13.45
C ASP A 176 -20.41 9.46 -14.69
N SER A 177 -20.78 10.74 -14.48
CA SER A 177 -21.07 11.68 -15.57
C SER A 177 -19.85 11.99 -16.46
N ASN A 178 -18.64 11.68 -16.00
CA ASN A 178 -17.39 11.89 -16.72
C ASN A 178 -16.90 10.61 -17.43
N ASN A 179 -17.73 9.56 -17.49
CA ASN A 179 -17.38 8.23 -18.00
C ASN A 179 -16.18 7.59 -17.29
N ASN A 180 -16.07 7.81 -15.97
CA ASN A 180 -15.22 6.98 -15.13
C ASN A 180 -16.04 5.83 -14.56
N LEU A 181 -15.42 4.67 -14.46
CA LEU A 181 -15.98 3.57 -13.70
C LEU A 181 -15.63 3.77 -12.22
N ARG A 182 -16.64 3.80 -11.35
CA ARG A 182 -16.48 3.88 -9.90
C ARG A 182 -16.88 2.54 -9.28
N VAL A 183 -15.98 1.93 -8.54
CA VAL A 183 -16.16 0.66 -7.83
C VAL A 183 -16.05 0.95 -6.33
N GLN A 184 -17.20 0.93 -5.65
CA GLN A 184 -17.31 1.08 -4.21
C GLN A 184 -16.92 -0.25 -3.55
N MET A 185 -15.77 -0.27 -2.88
CA MET A 185 -15.29 -1.44 -2.14
C MET A 185 -16.22 -1.74 -0.98
N SER A 186 -16.50 -3.02 -0.76
CA SER A 186 -17.36 -3.52 0.32
C SER A 186 -16.74 -4.76 0.94
N GLU A 187 -17.10 -5.06 2.19
CA GLU A 187 -16.62 -6.26 2.90
C GLU A 187 -16.94 -7.56 2.15
N ALA A 188 -18.04 -7.58 1.37
CA ALA A 188 -18.42 -8.72 0.56
C ALA A 188 -17.40 -9.10 -0.53
N PHE A 189 -16.50 -8.18 -0.91
CA PHE A 189 -15.40 -8.47 -1.86
C PHE A 189 -14.18 -9.13 -1.21
N PHE A 190 -14.07 -9.06 0.11
CA PHE A 190 -12.96 -9.60 0.87
C PHE A 190 -13.30 -10.94 1.53
N ASP A 191 -14.54 -11.41 1.41
CA ASP A 191 -14.93 -12.74 1.89
C ASP A 191 -14.38 -13.82 0.93
N PRO A 192 -13.45 -14.68 1.38
CA PRO A 192 -12.87 -15.74 0.56
C PRO A 192 -13.91 -16.76 0.06
N CYS A 193 -15.11 -16.80 0.66
CA CYS A 193 -16.21 -17.67 0.24
C CYS A 193 -17.08 -17.07 -0.88
N CYS A 194 -16.90 -15.78 -1.23
CA CYS A 194 -17.70 -15.07 -2.22
C CYS A 194 -16.91 -14.79 -3.51
N SER A 195 -16.34 -15.84 -4.13
CA SER A 195 -15.70 -15.78 -5.45
C SER A 195 -16.72 -15.57 -6.57
N SER A 196 -17.30 -14.38 -6.58
CA SER A 196 -18.11 -13.88 -7.67
C SER A 196 -17.17 -13.46 -8.80
N SER A 197 -17.56 -13.73 -10.05
CA SER A 197 -16.70 -13.74 -11.24
C SER A 197 -16.05 -12.41 -11.62
N LEU A 198 -16.33 -11.32 -10.89
CA LEU A 198 -15.92 -9.97 -11.25
C LEU A 198 -14.76 -9.42 -10.44
N LEU A 199 -14.67 -9.77 -9.16
CA LEU A 199 -13.68 -9.23 -8.23
C LEU A 199 -13.11 -10.34 -7.36
N VAL A 200 -11.79 -10.54 -7.44
CA VAL A 200 -11.05 -11.44 -6.56
C VAL A 200 -10.02 -10.61 -5.83
N CYS A 201 -10.20 -10.45 -4.52
CA CYS A 201 -9.19 -9.91 -3.62
C CYS A 201 -8.39 -11.07 -3.02
N HIS A 202 -7.16 -11.27 -3.49
CA HIS A 202 -6.14 -11.92 -2.68
C HIS A 202 -5.41 -10.83 -1.90
N GLN A 203 -4.79 -11.17 -0.75
CA GLN A 203 -4.23 -10.24 0.25
C GLN A 203 -3.51 -9.00 -0.32
N ASP A 204 -2.88 -9.06 -1.50
CA ASP A 204 -2.27 -7.89 -2.15
C ASP A 204 -2.71 -7.64 -3.62
N LEU A 205 -3.64 -8.44 -4.16
CA LEU A 205 -4.04 -8.43 -5.57
C LEU A 205 -5.55 -8.22 -5.71
N LEU A 206 -5.93 -7.13 -6.36
CA LEU A 206 -7.30 -6.82 -6.74
C LEU A 206 -7.47 -7.08 -8.25
N THR A 207 -8.26 -8.08 -8.61
CA THR A 207 -8.66 -8.31 -10.01
C THR A 207 -10.06 -7.74 -10.23
N LEU A 208 -10.27 -6.94 -11.28
CA LEU A 208 -11.58 -6.47 -11.73
C LEU A 208 -11.82 -6.91 -13.18
N ARG A 209 -12.92 -7.60 -13.44
CA ARG A 209 -13.35 -7.94 -14.80
C ARG A 209 -14.49 -7.03 -15.25
N LEU A 210 -14.44 -6.54 -16.47
CA LEU A 210 -15.49 -5.72 -17.07
C LEU A 210 -15.78 -6.26 -18.45
N GLN A 211 -17.04 -6.55 -18.75
CA GLN A 211 -17.44 -6.79 -20.12
C GLN A 211 -17.87 -5.46 -20.72
N VAL A 212 -17.28 -5.11 -21.85
CA VAL A 212 -17.49 -3.87 -22.59
C VAL A 212 -17.68 -4.19 -24.06
N ARG A 213 -18.16 -3.23 -24.84
CA ARG A 213 -18.18 -3.33 -26.30
C ARG A 213 -17.10 -2.43 -26.86
N ASN A 214 -16.25 -2.97 -27.73
CA ASN A 214 -15.23 -2.18 -28.40
C ASN A 214 -15.90 -1.08 -29.24
N PRO A 215 -15.33 0.14 -29.28
CA PRO A 215 -15.91 1.24 -30.02
C PRO A 215 -16.06 0.89 -31.50
N SER A 216 -17.06 1.46 -32.16
CA SER A 216 -17.29 1.27 -33.60
C SER A 216 -16.33 2.08 -34.48
N VAL A 217 -15.56 2.99 -33.89
CA VAL A 217 -14.59 3.86 -34.57
C VAL A 217 -13.27 3.81 -33.80
N VAL A 218 -12.15 3.69 -34.53
CA VAL A 218 -10.81 3.73 -33.93
C VAL A 218 -10.53 5.15 -33.41
N SER A 219 -10.37 5.29 -32.10
CA SER A 219 -9.97 6.54 -31.45
C SER A 219 -8.51 6.51 -31.04
N GLN A 220 -7.89 7.69 -30.84
CA GLN A 220 -6.57 7.74 -30.23
C GLN A 220 -6.60 7.15 -28.81
N PRO A 221 -5.57 6.37 -28.42
CA PRO A 221 -5.50 5.79 -27.09
C PRO A 221 -5.43 6.90 -26.04
N THR A 222 -6.32 6.83 -25.06
CA THR A 222 -6.28 7.70 -23.88
C THR A 222 -5.56 6.95 -22.77
N ALA A 223 -4.67 7.61 -22.04
CA ALA A 223 -4.01 7.00 -20.90
C ALA A 223 -5.05 6.61 -19.84
N LEU A 224 -5.09 5.31 -19.51
CA LEU A 224 -5.85 4.81 -18.37
C LEU A 224 -5.27 5.39 -17.08
N ARG A 225 -6.14 5.91 -16.21
CA ARG A 225 -5.73 6.32 -14.86
C ARG A 225 -6.63 5.67 -13.84
N VAL A 226 -6.00 5.17 -12.80
CA VAL A 226 -6.68 4.54 -11.66
C VAL A 226 -6.35 5.34 -10.40
N SER A 227 -7.37 5.60 -9.61
CA SER A 227 -7.26 6.36 -8.37
C SER A 227 -8.08 5.69 -7.29
N LEU A 228 -7.57 5.69 -6.06
CA LEU A 228 -8.29 5.25 -4.90
C LEU A 228 -8.72 6.48 -4.11
N LEU A 229 -10.01 6.58 -3.79
CA LEU A 229 -10.58 7.63 -2.98
C LEU A 229 -11.13 7.05 -1.67
N ASP A 230 -11.10 7.82 -0.60
CA ASP A 230 -11.74 7.44 0.66
C ASP A 230 -13.27 7.58 0.57
N GLY A 231 -13.98 7.21 1.65
CA GLY A 231 -15.43 7.35 1.73
C GLY A 231 -15.95 8.79 1.64
N GLN A 232 -15.08 9.80 1.76
CA GLN A 232 -15.40 11.23 1.58
C GLN A 232 -15.01 11.75 0.18
N GLY A 233 -14.42 10.90 -0.66
CA GLY A 233 -13.98 11.25 -2.02
C GLY A 233 -12.64 11.95 -2.09
N ALA A 234 -11.88 12.05 -0.99
CA ALA A 234 -10.50 12.53 -1.02
C ALA A 234 -9.58 11.45 -1.58
N SER A 235 -8.53 11.84 -2.30
CA SER A 235 -7.49 10.89 -2.72
C SER A 235 -6.86 10.27 -1.49
N VAL A 236 -6.89 8.93 -1.40
CA VAL A 236 -6.19 8.20 -0.33
C VAL A 236 -4.70 8.28 -0.57
#